data_AF-A0A0N1PFU1-F1
#
_entry.id   AF-A0A0N1PFU1-F1
#
_cell.length_a   1.000
_cell.length_b   1.000
_cell.length_c   1.000
_cell.angle_alpha   90.00
_cell.angle_beta   90.00
_cell.angle_gamma   90.00
#
_symmetry.space_group_name_H-M   'P 1'
#
loop_
_entity.id
_entity.type
_entity.pdbx_description
1 polymer ?
#
loop_
_entity_poly.entity_id
_entity_poly.type
_entity_poly.pdbx_seq_one_letter_code
_entity_poly.pdbx_strand_id
1 'polypeptide(L)'
;MEGSEMRRGAPCWHRRPDVGLSGINDAVFVQSAMYSTLKRYFSVKSYYKNVLEMFNEMLLKCSIGHHLEKQLTKTDKPDLSLFTMEKYEAITKYKTAYYTFQMPVGLALLMTGIDDPETHRQAKTILLEMGEFFQIQV
;
A
#
# COMPACT_ATOMS: atom_id res chain seq x y z
N MET A 1 -1.52 8.32 11.66
CA MET A 1 -2.63 7.53 12.24
C MET A 1 -2.16 6.72 13.44
N GLU A 2 -1.01 6.06 13.38
CA GLU A 2 -0.47 5.20 14.46
C GLU A 2 0.28 5.96 15.58
N GLY A 3 0.22 7.30 15.61
CA GLY A 3 0.89 8.11 16.64
C GLY A 3 2.42 7.99 16.70
N SER A 4 3.07 7.34 15.74
CA SER A 4 4.51 7.03 15.77
C SER A 4 5.38 8.28 15.94
N GLU A 5 6.42 8.18 16.75
CA GLU A 5 7.34 9.30 17.03
C GLU A 5 8.41 9.46 15.95
N MET A 6 9.01 8.34 15.51
CA MET A 6 10.15 8.33 14.60
C MET A 6 9.87 7.49 13.33
N ARG A 7 10.43 7.94 12.20
CA ARG A 7 10.46 7.23 10.92
C ARG A 7 11.79 7.48 10.22
N ARG A 8 12.49 6.41 9.81
CA ARG A 8 13.79 6.48 9.10
C ARG A 8 14.85 7.33 9.83
N GLY A 9 14.95 7.17 11.15
CA GLY A 9 15.91 7.90 11.98
C GLY A 9 15.58 9.37 12.25
N ALA A 10 14.44 9.89 11.77
CA ALA A 10 13.99 11.26 12.00
C ALA A 10 12.59 11.31 12.63
N PRO A 11 12.19 12.42 13.26
CA PRO A 11 10.81 12.62 13.70
C PRO A 11 9.81 12.43 12.56
N CYS A 12 8.69 11.77 12.83
CA CYS A 12 7.61 11.64 11.87
C CYS A 12 7.16 13.02 11.38
N TRP A 13 6.71 13.11 10.11
CA TRP A 13 6.35 14.39 9.48
C TRP A 13 5.39 15.24 10.34
N HIS A 14 4.31 14.62 10.84
CA HIS A 14 3.33 15.27 11.71
C HIS A 14 3.83 15.66 13.12
N ARG A 15 5.00 15.17 13.54
CA ARG A 15 5.64 15.50 14.83
C ARG A 15 6.53 16.74 14.75
N ARG A 16 6.80 17.23 13.54
CA ARG A 16 7.57 18.46 13.36
C ARG A 16 6.78 19.67 13.88
N PRO A 17 7.40 20.59 14.64
CA PRO A 17 6.73 21.76 15.20
C PRO A 17 6.07 22.67 14.15
N ASP A 18 6.64 22.72 12.94
CA ASP A 18 6.19 23.53 11.82
C ASP A 18 5.10 22.88 10.95
N VAL A 19 4.76 21.60 11.21
CA VAL A 19 3.82 20.82 10.38
C VAL A 19 2.55 20.47 11.15
N GLY A 20 2.68 19.74 12.27
CA GLY A 20 1.54 19.27 13.05
C GLY A 20 0.48 18.53 12.21
N LEU A 21 -0.80 18.91 12.39
CA LEU A 21 -1.94 18.31 11.69
C LEU A 21 -2.02 18.71 10.21
N SER A 22 -1.35 19.79 9.78
CA SER A 22 -1.27 20.18 8.36
C SER A 22 -0.64 19.09 7.50
N GLY A 23 0.13 18.17 8.11
CA GLY A 23 0.67 16.99 7.45
C GLY A 23 -0.38 16.08 6.79
N ILE A 24 -1.66 16.18 7.18
CA ILE A 24 -2.76 15.50 6.47
C ILE A 24 -2.90 16.05 5.05
N ASN A 25 -2.87 17.37 4.89
CA ASN A 25 -2.95 18.01 3.59
C ASN A 25 -1.69 17.72 2.74
N ASP A 26 -0.52 17.66 3.37
CA ASP A 26 0.72 17.29 2.68
C ASP A 26 0.65 15.87 2.09
N ALA A 27 0.02 14.92 2.79
CA ALA A 27 -0.21 13.58 2.25
C ALA A 27 -1.10 13.60 0.99
N VAL A 28 -2.12 14.47 0.97
CA VAL A 28 -2.97 14.69 -0.22
C VAL A 28 -2.16 15.30 -1.37
N PHE A 29 -1.23 16.20 -1.09
CA PHE A 29 -0.31 16.72 -2.10
C PHE A 29 0.62 15.64 -2.66
N VAL A 30 1.14 14.74 -1.83
CA VAL A 30 1.96 13.60 -2.29
C VAL A 30 1.15 12.69 -3.22
N GLN A 31 -0.08 12.35 -2.85
CA GLN A 31 -0.97 11.56 -3.70
C GLN A 31 -1.30 12.30 -5.02
N SER A 32 -1.53 13.61 -4.96
CA SER A 32 -1.79 14.43 -6.17
C SER A 32 -0.56 14.50 -7.08
N ALA A 33 0.63 14.64 -6.51
CA ALA A 33 1.90 14.64 -7.23
C ALA A 33 2.16 13.31 -7.95
N MET A 34 1.78 12.19 -7.34
CA MET A 34 1.82 10.87 -7.97
C MET A 34 0.97 10.85 -9.25
N TYR A 35 -0.31 11.25 -9.20
CA TYR A 35 -1.15 11.30 -10.41
C TYR A 35 -0.64 12.28 -11.47
N SER A 36 -0.13 13.44 -11.04
CA SER A 36 0.49 14.42 -11.94
C SER A 36 1.70 13.83 -12.67
N THR A 37 2.55 13.10 -11.95
CA THR A 37 3.72 12.41 -12.48
C THR A 37 3.32 11.31 -13.47
N LEU A 38 2.34 10.48 -13.11
CA LEU A 38 1.82 9.43 -13.99
C LEU A 38 1.29 10.04 -15.30
N LYS A 39 0.45 11.07 -15.20
CA LYS A 39 -0.07 11.76 -16.39
C LYS A 39 1.04 12.36 -17.25
N ARG A 40 2.03 13.01 -16.64
CA ARG A 40 3.12 13.68 -17.38
C ARG A 40 3.96 12.72 -18.21
N TYR A 41 4.34 11.57 -17.65
CA TYR A 41 5.30 10.68 -18.30
C TYR A 41 4.67 9.47 -18.99
N PHE A 42 3.49 9.05 -18.55
CA PHE A 42 2.88 7.81 -19.01
C PHE A 42 1.66 8.03 -19.88
N SER A 43 1.05 9.23 -19.94
CA SER A 43 -0.20 9.45 -20.71
C SER A 43 -0.12 9.09 -22.19
N VAL A 44 1.06 9.19 -22.80
CA VAL A 44 1.29 8.82 -24.21
C VAL A 44 1.59 7.33 -24.42
N LYS A 45 1.74 6.55 -23.33
CA LYS A 45 2.02 5.12 -23.39
C LYS A 45 0.71 4.34 -23.53
N SER A 46 0.74 3.29 -24.35
CA SER A 46 -0.41 2.40 -24.58
C SER A 46 -0.96 1.79 -23.28
N TYR A 47 -0.07 1.50 -22.32
CA TYR A 47 -0.40 0.91 -21.02
C TYR A 47 -0.77 1.92 -19.92
N TYR A 48 -0.90 3.23 -20.23
CA TYR A 48 -1.21 4.26 -19.23
C TYR A 48 -2.44 3.95 -18.39
N LYS A 49 -3.51 3.49 -19.04
CA LYS A 49 -4.78 3.14 -18.40
C LYS A 49 -4.56 2.05 -17.35
N ASN A 50 -3.87 0.98 -17.72
CA ASN A 50 -3.61 -0.17 -16.85
C ASN A 50 -2.74 0.24 -15.64
N VAL A 51 -1.74 1.11 -15.87
CA VAL A 51 -0.93 1.69 -14.78
C VAL A 51 -1.81 2.49 -13.82
N LEU A 52 -2.63 3.40 -14.33
CA LEU A 52 -3.51 4.23 -13.50
C LEU A 52 -4.52 3.39 -12.70
N GLU A 53 -5.12 2.38 -13.33
CA GLU A 53 -6.03 1.43 -12.69
C GLU A 53 -5.34 0.67 -11.56
N MET A 54 -4.11 0.18 -11.78
CA MET A 54 -3.37 -0.53 -10.73
C MET A 54 -3.01 0.38 -9.56
N PHE A 55 -2.59 1.63 -9.80
CA PHE A 55 -2.35 2.59 -8.71
C PHE A 55 -3.62 2.83 -7.87
N ASN A 56 -4.77 3.01 -8.52
CA ASN A 56 -6.04 3.19 -7.82
C ASN A 56 -6.46 1.93 -7.04
N GLU A 57 -6.29 0.75 -7.62
CA GLU A 57 -6.59 -0.51 -6.97
C GLU A 57 -5.70 -0.72 -5.72
N MET A 58 -4.41 -0.37 -5.80
CA MET A 58 -3.51 -0.49 -4.64
C MET A 58 -3.86 0.49 -3.52
N LEU A 59 -4.26 1.72 -3.85
CA LEU A 59 -4.73 2.67 -2.83
C LEU A 59 -5.97 2.15 -2.09
N LEU A 60 -6.91 1.53 -2.81
CA LEU A 60 -8.08 0.90 -2.20
C LEU A 60 -7.68 -0.28 -1.31
N LYS A 61 -6.86 -1.21 -1.82
CA LYS A 61 -6.39 -2.38 -1.06
C LYS A 61 -5.65 -1.98 0.22
N CYS A 62 -4.74 -1.03 0.13
CA CYS A 62 -4.01 -0.50 1.27
C CYS A 62 -4.96 0.16 2.30
N SER A 63 -5.95 0.92 1.82
CA SER A 63 -6.97 1.52 2.69
C SER A 63 -7.82 0.48 3.42
N ILE A 64 -8.18 -0.62 2.74
CA ILE A 64 -8.87 -1.77 3.35
C ILE A 64 -7.98 -2.41 4.43
N GLY A 65 -6.70 -2.66 4.13
CA GLY A 65 -5.76 -3.22 5.10
C GLY A 65 -5.62 -2.38 6.36
N HIS A 66 -5.43 -1.06 6.20
CA HIS A 66 -5.41 -0.12 7.32
C HIS A 66 -6.74 -0.07 8.09
N HIS A 67 -7.87 -0.22 7.40
CA HIS A 67 -9.17 -0.28 8.07
C HIS A 67 -9.31 -1.53 8.93
N LEU A 68 -8.95 -2.71 8.40
CA LEU A 68 -9.00 -3.98 9.11
C LEU A 68 -8.13 -3.95 10.38
N GLU A 69 -6.90 -3.47 10.26
CA GLU A 69 -5.99 -3.33 11.41
C GLU A 69 -6.59 -2.41 12.49
N LYS A 70 -7.10 -1.24 12.09
CA LYS A 70 -7.73 -0.31 13.02
C LYS A 70 -8.95 -0.88 13.73
N GLN A 71 -9.70 -1.79 13.10
CA GLN A 71 -10.82 -2.44 13.76
C GLN A 71 -10.37 -3.30 14.95
N LEU A 72 -9.16 -3.89 14.90
CA LEU A 72 -8.60 -4.68 15.99
C LEU A 72 -8.07 -3.81 17.14
N THR A 73 -7.62 -2.59 16.85
CA THR A 73 -6.97 -1.70 17.82
C THR A 73 -7.86 -0.54 18.29
N LYS A 74 -9.17 -0.59 18.01
CA LYS A 74 -10.09 0.56 18.14
C LYS A 74 -10.54 0.86 19.58
N THR A 75 -10.29 -0.04 20.52
CA THR A 75 -10.86 0.02 21.87
C THR A 75 -9.76 -0.08 22.93
N ASP A 76 -9.92 0.66 24.03
CA ASP A 76 -9.07 0.54 25.24
C ASP A 76 -9.10 -0.87 25.84
N LYS A 77 -10.09 -1.69 25.42
CA LYS A 77 -10.20 -3.12 25.67
C LYS A 77 -10.26 -3.86 24.33
N PRO A 78 -9.13 -4.30 23.76
CA PRO A 78 -9.13 -5.07 22.52
C PRO A 78 -9.78 -6.43 22.74
N ASP A 79 -10.63 -6.84 21.80
CA ASP A 79 -11.21 -8.19 21.78
C ASP A 79 -10.19 -9.17 21.21
N LEU A 80 -9.51 -9.90 22.10
CA LEU A 80 -8.48 -10.86 21.74
C LEU A 80 -9.01 -12.04 20.91
N SER A 81 -10.33 -12.31 20.92
CA SER A 81 -10.92 -13.34 20.07
C SER A 81 -10.82 -13.01 18.57
N LEU A 82 -10.61 -11.72 18.24
CA LEU A 82 -10.43 -11.25 16.87
C LEU A 82 -8.99 -11.42 16.36
N PHE A 83 -8.05 -11.87 17.19
CA PHE A 83 -6.63 -12.02 16.83
C PHE A 83 -6.39 -13.42 16.25
N THR A 84 -7.00 -13.68 15.10
CA THR A 84 -6.87 -14.96 14.38
C THR A 84 -5.84 -14.86 13.25
N MET A 85 -5.22 -15.99 12.88
CA MET A 85 -4.30 -16.03 11.74
C MET A 85 -4.96 -15.59 10.44
N GLU A 86 -6.22 -15.99 10.20
CA GLU A 86 -6.99 -15.54 9.04
C GLU A 86 -7.08 -14.00 8.94
N LYS A 87 -7.31 -13.32 10.07
CA LYS A 87 -7.36 -11.86 10.10
C LYS A 87 -5.98 -11.23 9.94
N TYR A 88 -4.95 -11.84 10.53
CA TYR A 88 -3.57 -11.43 10.34
C TYR A 88 -3.17 -11.51 8.86
N GLU A 89 -3.36 -12.66 8.22
CA GLU A 89 -3.12 -12.89 6.79
C GLU A 89 -3.88 -11.90 5.90
N ALA A 90 -5.15 -11.62 6.23
CA ALA A 90 -5.92 -10.61 5.50
C ALA A 90 -5.30 -9.21 5.65
N ILE A 91 -4.92 -8.82 6.87
CA ILE A 91 -4.28 -7.51 7.13
C ILE A 91 -2.94 -7.42 6.39
N THR A 92 -2.05 -8.40 6.52
CA THR A 92 -0.72 -8.37 5.89
C THR A 92 -0.83 -8.33 4.36
N LYS A 93 -1.75 -9.11 3.80
CA LYS A 93 -2.03 -9.14 2.36
C LYS A 93 -2.48 -7.79 1.83
N TYR A 94 -3.49 -7.18 2.44
CA TYR A 94 -4.09 -5.93 1.97
C TYR A 94 -3.29 -4.68 2.35
N LYS A 95 -2.77 -4.63 3.57
CA LYS A 95 -1.99 -3.48 4.08
C LYS A 95 -0.63 -3.41 3.40
N THR A 96 0.02 -4.54 3.13
CA THR A 96 1.46 -4.56 2.80
C THR A 96 1.79 -5.27 1.49
N ALA A 97 1.38 -6.52 1.32
CA ALA A 97 1.88 -7.37 0.24
C ALA A 97 1.54 -6.82 -1.17
N TYR A 98 0.31 -6.35 -1.37
CA TYR A 98 -0.14 -5.85 -2.67
C TYR A 98 0.68 -4.67 -3.20
N TYR A 99 0.81 -3.59 -2.41
CA TYR A 99 1.49 -2.38 -2.90
C TYR A 99 3.02 -2.51 -2.84
N THR A 100 3.55 -3.34 -1.93
CA THR A 100 5.00 -3.47 -1.72
C THR A 100 5.64 -4.45 -2.69
N PHE A 101 5.00 -5.58 -2.97
CA PHE A 101 5.58 -6.67 -3.79
C PHE A 101 4.84 -6.88 -5.11
N GLN A 102 3.50 -7.03 -5.07
CA GLN A 102 2.74 -7.34 -6.28
C GLN A 102 2.75 -6.18 -7.29
N MET A 103 2.52 -4.95 -6.83
CA MET A 103 2.42 -3.78 -7.70
C MET A 103 3.70 -3.46 -8.48
N PRO A 104 4.91 -3.40 -7.87
CA PRO A 104 6.12 -3.08 -8.63
C PRO A 104 6.41 -4.07 -9.75
N VAL A 105 6.20 -5.36 -9.50
CA VAL A 105 6.39 -6.41 -10.52
C VAL A 105 5.28 -6.38 -11.56
N GLY A 106 4.02 -6.23 -11.15
CA GLY A 106 2.89 -6.09 -12.06
C GLY A 106 3.03 -4.91 -13.01
N LEU A 107 3.55 -3.77 -12.51
CA LEU A 107 3.88 -2.59 -13.33
C LEU A 107 4.96 -2.93 -14.35
N ALA A 108 6.04 -3.60 -13.93
CA ALA A 108 7.12 -3.98 -14.83
C ALA A 108 6.61 -4.89 -15.96
N LEU A 109 5.84 -5.94 -15.62
CA LEU A 109 5.26 -6.86 -16.61
C LEU A 109 4.43 -6.11 -17.66
N LEU A 110 3.51 -5.25 -17.22
CA LEU A 110 2.70 -4.41 -18.11
C LEU A 110 3.55 -3.48 -18.99
N MET A 111 4.57 -2.85 -18.41
CA MET A 111 5.45 -1.91 -19.13
C MET A 111 6.34 -2.62 -20.16
N THR A 112 6.62 -3.91 -19.96
CA THR A 112 7.35 -4.76 -20.92
C THR A 112 6.45 -5.45 -21.94
N GLY A 113 5.13 -5.25 -21.88
CA GLY A 113 4.16 -5.86 -22.80
C GLY A 113 3.88 -7.34 -22.51
N ILE A 114 4.17 -7.81 -21.29
CA ILE A 114 3.81 -9.16 -20.85
C ILE A 114 2.40 -9.09 -20.27
N ASP A 115 1.41 -9.38 -21.11
CA ASP A 115 -0.02 -9.27 -20.77
C ASP A 115 -0.68 -10.63 -20.51
N ASP A 116 0.08 -11.72 -20.49
CA ASP A 116 -0.42 -13.07 -20.22
C ASP A 116 -1.03 -13.17 -18.79
N PRO A 117 -2.35 -13.42 -18.66
CA PRO A 117 -3.00 -13.43 -17.35
C PRO A 117 -2.45 -14.50 -16.40
N GLU A 118 -1.97 -15.63 -16.93
CA GLU A 118 -1.44 -16.72 -16.12
C GLU A 118 -0.09 -16.34 -15.50
N THR A 119 0.78 -15.67 -16.28
CA THR A 119 2.05 -15.12 -15.79
C THR A 119 1.81 -14.12 -14.65
N HIS A 120 0.85 -13.21 -14.82
CA HIS A 120 0.46 -12.25 -13.76
C HIS A 120 -0.08 -12.97 -12.52
N ARG A 121 -0.89 -14.02 -12.71
CA ARG A 121 -1.44 -14.82 -11.61
C ARG A 121 -0.36 -15.53 -10.81
N GLN A 122 0.57 -16.20 -11.48
CA GLN A 122 1.69 -16.91 -10.84
C GLN A 122 2.62 -15.96 -10.10
N ALA A 123 3.00 -14.83 -10.73
CA ALA A 123 3.80 -13.80 -10.09
C ALA A 123 3.09 -13.26 -8.85
N LYS A 124 1.80 -12.94 -8.93
CA LYS A 124 0.99 -12.48 -7.80
C LYS A 124 1.00 -13.49 -6.65
N THR A 125 0.84 -14.79 -6.90
CA THR A 125 0.87 -15.80 -5.83
C THR A 125 2.19 -15.73 -5.06
N ILE A 126 3.33 -15.75 -5.75
CA ILE A 126 4.66 -15.71 -5.10
C ILE A 126 4.86 -14.41 -4.32
N LEU A 127 4.49 -13.27 -4.93
CA LEU A 127 4.72 -11.94 -4.36
C LEU A 127 3.87 -11.67 -3.12
N LEU A 128 2.69 -12.29 -3.03
CA LEU A 128 1.86 -12.17 -1.84
C LEU A 128 2.47 -12.91 -0.65
N GLU A 129 3.00 -14.12 -0.85
CA GLU A 129 3.73 -14.88 0.19
C GLU A 129 4.98 -14.12 0.67
N MET A 130 5.74 -13.54 -0.26
CA MET A 130 6.89 -12.68 0.09
C MET A 130 6.48 -11.47 0.92
N GLY A 131 5.32 -10.87 0.59
CA GLY A 131 4.80 -9.72 1.31
C GLY A 131 4.31 -10.04 2.71
N GLU A 132 3.74 -11.23 2.92
CA GLU A 132 3.40 -11.72 4.24
C GLU A 132 4.66 -11.95 5.08
N PHE A 133 5.65 -12.67 4.53
CA PHE A 133 6.93 -12.89 5.20
C PHE A 133 7.61 -11.57 5.59
N PHE A 134 7.64 -10.59 4.69
CA PHE A 134 8.18 -9.26 4.96
C PHE A 134 7.46 -8.56 6.12
N GLN A 135 6.13 -8.66 6.19
CA GLN A 135 5.36 -8.03 7.27
C GLN A 135 5.59 -8.70 8.64
N ILE A 136 5.92 -9.99 8.66
CA ILE A 136 6.28 -10.70 9.89
C ILE A 136 7.64 -10.22 10.44
N GLN A 137 8.57 -9.83 9.57
CA GLN A 137 9.92 -9.40 9.97
C GLN A 137 10.01 -7.98 10.54
N VAL A 138 9.06 -7.11 10.19
CA VAL A 138 9.07 -5.66 10.49
C VAL A 138 8.36 -5.35 11.79
#